data_AF-A0A961UP88-F1
#
_entry.id   AF-A0A961UP88-F1
#
_cell.length_a   1.000
_cell.length_b   1.000
_cell.length_c   1.000
_cell.angle_alpha   90.00
_cell.angle_beta   90.00
_cell.angle_gamma   90.00
#
_symmetry.space_group_name_H-M   'P 1'
#
loop_
_entity.id
_entity.type
_entity.pdbx_description
1 polymer ?
#
loop_
_entity_poly.entity_id
_entity_poly.type
_entity_poly.pdbx_seq_one_letter_code
_entity_poly.pdbx_strand_id
1 'polypeptide(L)' 'MSMRLDEALVARSLSASRSRARDQILRGCVFVDGARETKPARKVIPD' A
#
# COMPACT_ATOMS: atom_id res chain seq x y z
N MET A 1 -1.97 10.77 11.88
CA MET A 1 -0.69 10.05 11.63
C MET A 1 -0.69 9.56 10.18
N SER A 2 0.33 9.82 9.36
CA SER A 2 0.40 9.23 8.00
C SER A 2 1.36 8.05 7.99
N MET A 3 0.97 6.93 7.39
CA MET A 3 1.83 5.74 7.24
C MET A 3 2.14 5.49 5.77
N ARG A 4 3.18 4.71 5.45
CA ARG A 4 3.46 4.36 4.06
C ARG A 4 2.41 3.37 3.55
N LEU A 5 2.08 3.42 2.27
CA LEU A 5 1.12 2.50 1.65
C LEU A 5 1.54 1.04 1.85
N ASP A 6 2.83 0.72 1.72
CA ASP A 6 3.33 -0.64 1.96
C ASP A 6 3.12 -1.11 3.40
N GLU A 7 3.26 -0.22 4.38
CA GLU A 7 2.98 -0.52 5.79
C GLU A 7 1.47 -0.65 6.05
N ALA A 8 0.67 0.23 5.45
CA ALA A 8 -0.78 0.22 5.62
C ALA A 8 -1.43 -1.04 5.03
N LEU A 9 -0.89 -1.57 3.92
CA LEU A 9 -1.36 -2.84 3.35
C LEU A 9 -1.07 -4.03 4.27
N VAL A 10 0.06 -4.02 4.97
CA VAL A 10 0.40 -5.08 5.94
C VAL A 10 -0.43 -4.92 7.21
N ALA A 11 -0.55 -3.70 7.73
CA ALA A 11 -1.33 -3.40 8.92
C ALA A 11 -2.82 -3.75 8.76
N ARG A 12 -3.36 -3.63 7.54
CA ARG A 12 -4.73 -4.04 7.17
C ARG A 12 -4.86 -5.51 6.78
N SER A 13 -3.79 -6.30 6.91
CA SER A 13 -3.75 -7.71 6.50
C SER A 13 -4.08 -7.97 5.01
N LEU A 14 -3.98 -6.94 4.16
CA LEU A 14 -4.15 -7.04 2.71
C LEU A 14 -2.91 -7.63 2.03
N SER A 15 -1.76 -7.62 2.72
CA SER A 15 -0.51 -8.20 2.25
C SER A 15 0.19 -8.95 3.37
N ALA A 16 0.72 -10.13 3.04
CA ALA A 16 1.42 -10.99 3.99
C ALA A 16 2.71 -10.36 4.56
N SER A 17 3.33 -9.41 3.84
CA SER A 17 4.58 -8.75 4.24
C SER A 17 4.81 -7.47 3.44
N ARG A 18 5.67 -6.56 3.91
CA ARG A 18 6.01 -5.29 3.23
C ARG A 18 6.58 -5.52 1.84
N SER A 19 7.37 -6.56 1.63
CA SER A 19 7.93 -6.92 0.31
C SER A 19 6.83 -7.31 -0.68
N ARG A 20 5.84 -8.09 -0.21
CA ARG A 20 4.66 -8.51 -0.99
C ARG A 20 3.75 -7.33 -1.30
N ALA A 21 3.61 -6.40 -0.35
CA ALA A 21 2.89 -5.15 -0.55
C ALA A 21 3.58 -4.29 -1.62
N ARG A 22 4.90 -4.10 -1.53
CA ARG A 22 5.71 -3.42 -2.56
C ARG A 22 5.51 -4.00 -3.94
N ASP A 23 5.59 -5.33 -4.08
CA ASP A 23 5.41 -6.00 -5.38
C ASP A 23 4.01 -5.74 -5.97
N GLN A 24 2.95 -5.87 -5.17
CA GLN A 24 1.59 -5.56 -5.61
C GLN A 24 1.42 -4.09 -6.03
N ILE A 25 2.05 -3.15 -5.32
CA ILE A 25 2.03 -1.74 -5.67
C ILE A 25 2.79 -1.50 -6.98
N LEU A 26 4.01 -2.03 -7.12
CA LEU A 26 4.83 -1.86 -8.32
C LEU A 26 4.19 -2.49 -9.57
N ARG A 27 3.47 -3.61 -9.40
CA ARG A 27 2.67 -4.22 -10.47
C ARG A 27 1.39 -3.45 -10.79
N GLY A 28 1.02 -2.46 -9.98
CA GLY A 28 -0.21 -1.67 -10.16
C GLY A 28 -1.48 -2.45 -9.80
N CYS A 29 -1.39 -3.42 -8.90
CA CYS A 29 -2.53 -4.18 -8.39
C CYS A 29 -3.22 -3.49 -7.19
N VAL A 30 -2.63 -2.40 -6.67
CA VAL A 30 -3.15 -1.68 -5.51
C VAL A 30 -3.87 -0.42 -5.94
N PHE A 31 -5.06 -0.22 -5.39
CA PHE A 31 -5.87 0.97 -5.58
C PHE A 31 -6.04 1.67 -4.23
N VAL A 32 -5.85 2.98 -4.21
CA VAL A 32 -6.10 3.83 -3.04
C VAL A 32 -7.09 4.90 -3.46
N ASP A 33 -8.23 4.99 -2.77
CA ASP A 33 -9.32 5.93 -3.10
C ASP A 33 -9.81 5.80 -4.56
N GLY A 34 -9.77 4.58 -5.11
CA GLY A 34 -10.13 4.31 -6.51
C GLY A 34 -9.05 4.63 -7.55
N ALA A 35 -7.91 5.22 -7.14
CA ALA A 35 -6.78 5.48 -8.03
C ALA A 35 -5.73 4.36 -7.94
N ARG A 36 -5.27 3.86 -9.10
CA ARG A 36 -4.19 2.88 -9.15
C ARG A 36 -2.89 3.52 -8.67
N GLU A 37 -2.28 2.93 -7.65
CA GLU A 37 -1.07 3.46 -7.04
C GLU A 37 0.14 2.57 -7.36
N THR A 38 1.22 3.20 -7.80
CA THR A 38 2.48 2.52 -8.15
C THR A 38 3.66 2.97 -7.29
N LYS A 39 3.44 3.87 -6.32
CA LYS A 39 4.46 4.34 -5.38
C LYS A 39 4.31 3.67 -4.01
N PRO A 40 5.17 2.71 -3.64
CA PRO A 40 5.09 2.05 -2.34
C PRO A 40 5.24 3.02 -1.17
N ALA A 41 6.10 4.02 -1.37
CA ALA A 41 6.39 5.04 -0.37
C ALA A 41 5.30 6.12 -0.24
N ARG A 42 4.16 6.02 -0.94
CA ARG A 42 3.07 6.99 -0.81
C ARG A 42 2.60 7.02 0.65
N LYS A 43 2.50 8.23 1.21
CA LYS A 43 1.89 8.41 2.53
C LYS A 43 0.38 8.28 2.40
N VAL A 44 -0.22 7.36 3.15
CA VAL A 44 -1.65 7.17 3.29
C VAL A 44 -2.07 7.51 4.71
N ILE A 45 -3.28 8.04 4.83
CA ILE A 45 -3.90 8.34 6.12
C ILE A 45 -4.68 7.06 6.50
N PRO A 46 -4.41 6.44 7.65
CA PRO A 46 -5.33 5.45 8.20
C PRO A 46 -6.63 6.19 8.56
N ASP A 47 -7.74 5.76 7.96
CA ASP A 47 -9.09 6.12 8.38
C ASP A 47 -9.34 5.64 9.82
#